data_AF-A0A950WY46-F1
#
_entry.id   AF-A0A950WY46-F1
#
_cell.length_a   1.000
_cell.length_b   1.000
_cell.length_c   1.000
_cell.angle_alpha   90.00
_cell.angle_beta   90.00
_cell.angle_gamma   90.00
#
_symmetry.space_group_name_H-M   'P 1'
#
loop_
_entity.id
_entity.type
_entity.pdbx_description
1 polymer ?
#
loop_
_entity_poly.entity_id
_entity_poly.type
_entity_poly.pdbx_seq_one_letter_code
_entity_poly.pdbx_strand_id
1 'polypeptide(L)'
;GAGERARVLGTELAGLHHRVQVDDRVDVSFGRRVTDWELKGVPVRLEVGPRDLAEGNVTLVRRDTGEKQAVPLAEASTRAGMLVSEVQASLLAEATRMRDDATVDVATVDEATEAAKSGWARLPWSAVGEDGEDRLATASVSVRCLQAADGSLPGASQEDDLVALVGRAY
;
A
#
# COMPACT_ATOMS: atom_id res chain seq x y z
N GLY A 1 -31.65 -8.08 -15.22
CA GLY A 1 -30.53 -8.67 -16.02
C GLY A 1 -29.17 -8.30 -15.43
N ALA A 2 -28.04 -8.70 -16.03
CA ALA A 2 -26.71 -8.52 -15.42
C ALA A 2 -26.36 -7.05 -15.09
N GLY A 3 -26.60 -6.12 -16.03
CA GLY A 3 -26.35 -4.69 -15.81
C GLY A 3 -27.24 -4.07 -14.71
N GLU A 4 -28.51 -4.47 -14.62
CA GLU A 4 -29.41 -4.06 -13.54
C GLU A 4 -28.91 -4.57 -12.18
N ARG A 5 -28.48 -5.84 -12.11
CA ARG A 5 -27.95 -6.41 -10.87
C ARG A 5 -26.66 -5.70 -10.43
N ALA A 6 -25.78 -5.33 -11.37
CA ALA A 6 -24.59 -4.55 -11.08
C ALA A 6 -24.92 -3.17 -10.47
N ARG A 7 -25.98 -2.50 -10.94
CA ARG A 7 -26.43 -1.22 -10.35
C ARG A 7 -27.02 -1.37 -8.96
N VAL A 8 -27.75 -2.46 -8.70
CA VAL A 8 -28.27 -2.78 -7.36
C VAL A 8 -27.11 -2.99 -6.38
N LEU A 9 -26.15 -3.86 -6.71
CA LEU A 9 -24.94 -4.07 -5.91
C LEU A 9 -24.16 -2.77 -5.70
N GLY A 10 -24.07 -1.94 -6.74
CA GLY A 10 -23.41 -0.64 -6.63
C GLY A 10 -24.09 0.29 -5.63
N THR A 11 -25.42 0.29 -5.57
CA THR A 11 -26.20 1.06 -4.59
C THR A 11 -26.05 0.51 -3.18
N GLU A 12 -26.08 -0.81 -3.01
CA GLU A 12 -25.86 -1.47 -1.71
C GLU A 12 -24.49 -1.12 -1.13
N LEU A 13 -23.44 -1.26 -1.94
CA LEU A 13 -22.06 -0.94 -1.53
C LEU A 13 -21.88 0.55 -1.22
N ALA A 14 -22.50 1.44 -2.00
CA ALA A 14 -22.51 2.87 -1.69
C ALA A 14 -23.24 3.17 -0.36
N GLY A 15 -24.32 2.44 -0.07
CA GLY A 15 -25.02 2.50 1.22
C GLY A 15 -24.17 2.02 2.40
N LEU A 16 -23.18 1.16 2.15
CA LEU A 16 -22.14 0.73 3.11
C LEU A 16 -20.93 1.69 3.14
N HIS A 17 -21.06 2.89 2.59
CA HIS A 17 -20.03 3.93 2.54
C HIS A 17 -18.79 3.60 1.70
N HIS A 18 -18.88 2.65 0.76
CA HIS A 18 -17.82 2.43 -0.23
C HIS A 18 -17.95 3.39 -1.42
N ARG A 19 -16.81 3.81 -1.98
CA ARG A 19 -16.79 4.49 -3.28
C ARG A 19 -16.91 3.44 -4.38
N VAL A 20 -17.98 3.53 -5.17
CA VAL A 20 -18.30 2.54 -6.18
C VAL A 20 -18.42 3.20 -7.55
N GLN A 21 -17.87 2.55 -8.57
CA GLN A 21 -18.13 2.87 -9.96
C GLN A 21 -18.68 1.62 -10.64
N VAL A 22 -19.91 1.71 -11.14
CA VAL A 22 -20.47 0.69 -12.04
C VAL A 22 -20.01 1.02 -13.45
N ASP A 23 -19.34 0.07 -14.11
CA ASP A 23 -18.95 0.21 -15.50
C ASP A 23 -19.93 -0.55 -16.40
N ASP A 24 -20.94 0.16 -16.90
CA ASP A 24 -21.99 -0.36 -17.77
C ASP A 24 -21.81 -0.02 -19.25
N ARG A 25 -20.58 0.35 -19.66
CA ARG A 25 -20.21 0.53 -21.07
C ARG A 25 -20.42 -0.77 -21.84
N VAL A 26 -21.41 -0.80 -22.74
CA VAL A 26 -21.77 -1.97 -23.55
C VAL A 26 -21.01 -2.05 -24.87
N ASP A 27 -20.47 -0.93 -25.32
CA ASP A 27 -19.63 -0.78 -26.52
C ASP A 27 -18.18 -1.22 -26.28
N VAL A 28 -17.77 -1.36 -25.02
CA VAL A 28 -16.42 -1.78 -24.62
C VAL A 28 -16.42 -3.24 -24.18
N SER A 29 -15.50 -4.03 -24.74
CA SER A 29 -15.35 -5.44 -24.36
C SER A 29 -15.07 -5.60 -22.87
N PHE A 30 -15.56 -6.69 -22.26
CA PHE A 30 -15.37 -6.95 -20.84
C PHE A 30 -13.89 -6.96 -20.42
N GLY A 31 -13.04 -7.65 -21.19
CA GLY A 31 -11.61 -7.69 -20.94
C GLY A 31 -10.97 -6.29 -20.96
N ARG A 32 -11.39 -5.41 -21.88
CA ARG A 32 -10.88 -4.03 -21.90
C ARG A 32 -11.33 -3.23 -20.68
N ARG A 33 -12.58 -3.38 -20.24
CA ARG A 33 -13.07 -2.75 -19.00
C ARG A 33 -12.25 -3.22 -17.79
N VAL A 34 -11.97 -4.51 -17.69
CA VAL A 34 -11.13 -5.08 -16.62
C VAL A 34 -9.75 -4.42 -16.59
N THR A 35 -9.05 -4.38 -17.73
CA THR A 35 -7.73 -3.74 -17.83
C THR A 35 -7.76 -2.26 -17.45
N ASP A 36 -8.78 -1.51 -17.92
CA ASP A 36 -8.90 -0.08 -17.61
C ASP A 36 -8.97 0.18 -16.09
N TRP A 37 -9.63 -0.71 -15.32
CA TRP A 37 -9.76 -0.56 -13.86
C TRP A 37 -8.55 -1.09 -13.09
N GLU A 38 -7.87 -2.12 -13.61
CA GLU A 38 -6.63 -2.62 -13.02
C GLU A 38 -5.49 -1.62 -13.13
N LEU A 39 -5.41 -0.89 -14.26
CA LEU A 39 -4.44 0.19 -14.45
C LEU A 39 -4.71 1.41 -13.55
N LYS A 40 -5.98 1.66 -13.21
CA LYS A 40 -6.37 2.71 -12.24
C LYS A 40 -6.14 2.31 -10.79
N GLY A 41 -5.76 1.06 -10.52
CA GLY A 41 -5.50 0.58 -9.16
C GLY A 41 -6.76 0.40 -8.30
N VAL A 42 -7.92 0.09 -8.91
CA VAL A 42 -9.12 -0.25 -8.12
C VAL A 42 -8.85 -1.52 -7.30
N PRO A 43 -9.01 -1.50 -5.96
CA PRO A 43 -8.53 -2.59 -5.08
C PRO A 43 -9.37 -3.87 -5.20
N VAL A 44 -10.68 -3.73 -5.39
CA VAL A 44 -11.63 -4.84 -5.48
C VAL A 44 -12.56 -4.61 -6.65
N ARG A 45 -12.75 -5.63 -7.49
CA ARG A 45 -13.70 -5.62 -8.61
C ARG A 45 -14.77 -6.68 -8.41
N LEU A 46 -16.02 -6.32 -8.71
CA LEU A 46 -17.15 -7.24 -8.80
C LEU A 46 -17.46 -7.49 -10.27
N GLU A 47 -17.35 -8.73 -10.71
CA GLU A 47 -17.68 -9.17 -12.06
C GLU A 47 -19.07 -9.82 -12.03
N VAL A 48 -20.02 -9.19 -12.74
CA VAL A 48 -21.42 -9.61 -12.77
C VAL A 48 -21.75 -10.16 -14.16
N GLY A 49 -21.55 -11.46 -14.33
CA GLY A 49 -21.82 -12.18 -15.58
C GLY A 49 -23.21 -12.85 -15.58
N PRO A 50 -23.87 -12.99 -16.75
CA PRO A 50 -25.17 -13.65 -16.83
C PRO A 50 -25.11 -15.14 -16.44
N ARG A 51 -23.98 -15.81 -16.68
CA ARG A 51 -23.75 -17.21 -16.28
C ARG A 51 -23.67 -17.35 -14.77
N ASP A 52 -22.75 -16.63 -14.13
CA ASP A 52 -22.56 -16.68 -12.68
C ASP A 52 -23.86 -16.29 -11.94
N LEU A 53 -24.60 -15.31 -12.45
CA LEU A 53 -25.89 -14.92 -11.89
C LEU A 53 -26.96 -16.01 -11.99
N ALA A 54 -26.98 -16.81 -13.07
CA ALA A 54 -27.89 -17.95 -13.18
C ALA A 54 -27.58 -19.03 -12.14
N GLU A 55 -26.32 -19.11 -11.70
CA GLU A 55 -25.84 -19.98 -10.62
C GLU A 55 -25.95 -19.31 -9.23
N GLY A 56 -26.50 -18.08 -9.15
CA GLY A 56 -26.67 -17.35 -7.89
C GLY A 56 -25.40 -16.69 -7.35
N ASN A 57 -24.35 -16.55 -8.17
CA ASN A 57 -23.03 -16.08 -7.78
C ASN A 57 -22.60 -14.81 -8.52
N VAL A 58 -21.56 -14.17 -7.97
CA VAL A 58 -20.75 -13.14 -8.66
C VAL A 58 -19.28 -13.41 -8.38
N THR A 59 -18.39 -12.86 -9.21
CA THR A 59 -16.95 -13.04 -9.01
C THR A 59 -16.35 -11.79 -8.39
N LEU A 60 -15.68 -11.92 -7.25
CA LEU A 60 -14.86 -10.89 -6.63
C LEU A 60 -13.40 -11.08 -7.04
N VAL A 61 -12.73 -9.98 -7.40
CA VAL A 61 -11.32 -10.00 -7.81
C VAL A 61 -10.52 -8.99 -7.00
N ARG A 62 -9.40 -9.44 -6.44
CA ARG A 62 -8.41 -8.62 -5.74
C ARG A 62 -7.35 -8.09 -6.70
N ARG A 63 -6.98 -6.82 -6.57
CA ARG A 63 -5.94 -6.21 -7.42
C ARG A 63 -4.51 -6.52 -6.95
N ASP A 64 -4.29 -6.62 -5.66
CA ASP A 64 -2.96 -6.86 -5.07
C ASP A 64 -2.45 -8.27 -5.40
N THR A 65 -3.32 -9.28 -5.36
CA THR A 65 -2.94 -10.69 -5.63
C THR A 65 -3.42 -11.22 -6.98
N GLY A 66 -4.39 -10.58 -7.63
CA GLY A 66 -5.07 -11.13 -8.80
C GLY A 66 -6.04 -12.28 -8.49
N GLU A 67 -6.22 -12.62 -7.21
CA GLU A 67 -7.09 -13.71 -6.75
C GLU A 67 -8.54 -13.45 -7.13
N LYS A 68 -9.21 -14.50 -7.63
CA LYS A 68 -10.63 -14.48 -7.99
C LYS A 68 -11.39 -15.45 -7.10
N GLN A 69 -12.52 -15.01 -6.56
CA GLN A 69 -13.41 -15.86 -5.76
C GLN A 69 -14.84 -15.69 -6.25
N ALA A 70 -15.51 -16.81 -6.55
CA ALA A 70 -16.95 -16.82 -6.75
C ALA A 70 -17.64 -16.78 -5.39
N VAL A 71 -18.57 -15.86 -5.21
CA VAL A 71 -19.30 -15.69 -3.96
C VAL A 71 -20.80 -15.68 -4.21
N PRO A 72 -21.61 -16.18 -3.25
CA PRO A 72 -23.06 -16.05 -3.32
C PRO A 72 -23.45 -14.58 -3.47
N LEU A 73 -24.39 -14.31 -4.38
CA LEU A 73 -24.84 -12.96 -4.67
C LEU A 73 -25.34 -12.22 -3.42
N ALA A 74 -25.95 -12.95 -2.48
CA ALA A 74 -26.46 -12.40 -1.22
C ALA A 74 -25.34 -11.91 -0.27
N GLU A 75 -24.12 -12.42 -0.42
CA GLU A 75 -22.97 -12.10 0.44
C GLU A 75 -22.00 -11.13 -0.24
N ALA A 76 -22.20 -10.86 -1.53
CA ALA A 76 -21.27 -10.12 -2.37
C ALA A 76 -20.89 -8.75 -1.81
N SER A 77 -21.88 -7.96 -1.38
CA SER A 77 -21.66 -6.60 -0.87
C SER A 77 -20.85 -6.61 0.43
N THR A 78 -21.17 -7.51 1.36
CA THR A 78 -20.43 -7.66 2.63
C THR A 78 -19.00 -8.16 2.38
N ARG A 79 -18.83 -9.21 1.56
CA ARG A 79 -17.51 -9.77 1.28
C ARG A 79 -16.62 -8.77 0.53
N ALA A 80 -17.17 -8.02 -0.41
CA ALA A 80 -16.44 -6.95 -1.11
C ALA A 80 -15.93 -5.89 -0.13
N GLY A 81 -16.75 -5.46 0.84
CA GLY A 81 -16.32 -4.51 1.87
C GLY A 81 -15.19 -5.05 2.75
N MET A 82 -15.26 -6.32 3.16
CA MET A 82 -14.17 -6.99 3.88
C MET A 82 -12.88 -7.05 3.06
N LEU A 83 -12.99 -7.38 1.78
CA LEU A 83 -11.83 -7.45 0.88
C LEU A 83 -11.11 -6.12 0.76
N VAL A 84 -11.81 -4.98 0.78
CA VAL A 84 -11.14 -3.66 0.76
C VAL A 84 -10.21 -3.50 1.96
N SER A 85 -10.66 -3.90 3.15
CA SER A 85 -9.85 -3.86 4.37
C SER A 85 -8.71 -4.87 4.34
N GLU A 86 -8.96 -6.09 3.85
CA GLU A 86 -7.93 -7.14 3.70
C GLU A 86 -6.83 -6.71 2.73
N VAL A 87 -7.18 -6.11 1.59
CA VAL A 87 -6.21 -5.57 0.60
C VAL A 87 -5.36 -4.47 1.23
N GLN A 88 -5.98 -3.54 1.97
CA GLN A 88 -5.23 -2.48 2.65
C GLN A 88 -4.24 -3.05 3.68
N ALA A 89 -4.69 -3.99 4.51
CA ALA A 89 -3.85 -4.62 5.51
C ALA A 89 -2.69 -5.41 4.88
N SER A 90 -2.96 -6.15 3.79
CA SER A 90 -1.97 -6.89 3.02
C SER A 90 -0.88 -5.97 2.45
N LEU A 91 -1.28 -4.91 1.76
CA LEU A 91 -0.35 -3.93 1.18
C LEU A 91 0.47 -3.20 2.25
N LEU A 92 -0.16 -2.85 3.39
CA LEU A 92 0.56 -2.22 4.50
C LEU A 92 1.59 -3.17 5.10
N ALA A 93 1.25 -4.44 5.31
CA ALA A 93 2.17 -5.44 5.85
C ALA A 93 3.34 -5.69 4.90
N GLU A 94 3.07 -5.78 3.60
CA GLU A 94 4.11 -5.89 2.57
C GLU A 94 5.03 -4.67 2.55
N ALA A 95 4.49 -3.46 2.50
CA ALA A 95 5.28 -2.22 2.49
C ALA A 95 6.11 -2.05 3.77
N THR A 96 5.55 -2.43 4.93
CA THR A 96 6.25 -2.42 6.22
C THR A 96 7.45 -3.36 6.18
N ARG A 97 7.25 -4.61 5.73
CA ARG A 97 8.34 -5.57 5.58
C ARG A 97 9.40 -5.07 4.61
N MET A 98 9.01 -4.57 3.44
CA MET A 98 9.95 -4.03 2.45
C MET A 98 10.79 -2.88 3.02
N ARG A 99 10.16 -1.97 3.78
CA ARG A 99 10.87 -0.88 4.47
C ARG A 99 11.86 -1.42 5.49
N ASP A 100 11.43 -2.36 6.34
CA ASP A 100 12.23 -2.89 7.43
C ASP A 100 13.41 -3.71 6.89
N ASP A 101 13.18 -4.56 5.88
CA ASP A 101 14.22 -5.33 5.19
C ASP A 101 15.23 -4.42 4.46
N ALA A 102 14.79 -3.24 4.01
CA ALA A 102 15.63 -2.24 3.37
C ALA A 102 16.28 -1.26 4.36
N THR A 103 16.10 -1.43 5.67
CA THR A 103 16.67 -0.55 6.70
C THR A 103 17.66 -1.31 7.56
N VAL A 104 18.90 -0.82 7.63
CA VAL A 104 19.98 -1.50 8.36
C VAL A 104 20.50 -0.62 9.50
N ASP A 105 20.70 -1.20 10.67
CA ASP A 105 21.36 -0.54 11.78
C ASP A 105 22.88 -0.57 11.58
N VAL A 106 23.52 0.59 11.66
CA VAL A 106 24.96 0.77 11.44
C VAL A 106 25.55 1.66 12.53
N ALA A 107 26.88 1.64 12.68
CA ALA A 107 27.58 2.38 13.73
C ALA A 107 28.31 3.62 13.21
N THR A 108 28.57 3.70 11.91
CA THR A 108 29.42 4.75 11.32
C THR A 108 28.80 5.40 10.09
N VAL A 109 29.22 6.64 9.81
CA VAL A 109 28.83 7.39 8.60
C VAL A 109 29.23 6.67 7.31
N ASP A 110 30.36 5.96 7.30
CA ASP A 110 30.81 5.22 6.12
C ASP A 110 29.92 4.01 5.84
N GLU A 111 29.57 3.22 6.87
CA GLU A 111 28.61 2.12 6.75
C GLU A 111 27.23 2.63 6.33
N ALA A 112 26.79 3.77 6.88
CA ALA A 112 25.56 4.42 6.51
C ALA A 112 25.54 4.82 5.02
N THR A 113 26.65 5.36 4.53
CA THR A 113 26.80 5.75 3.12
C THR A 113 26.67 4.54 2.19
N GLU A 114 27.26 3.40 2.58
CA GLU A 114 27.16 2.15 1.82
C GLU A 114 25.73 1.59 1.84
N ALA A 115 25.09 1.50 3.01
CA ALA A 115 23.71 1.02 3.15
C ALA A 115 22.71 1.89 2.38
N ALA A 116 22.90 3.22 2.38
CA ALA A 116 22.05 4.18 1.68
C ALA A 116 22.10 4.07 0.14
N LYS A 117 23.00 3.25 -0.44
CA LYS A 117 23.03 3.00 -1.90
C LYS A 117 21.80 2.25 -2.40
N SER A 118 21.22 1.38 -1.57
CA SER A 118 20.09 0.51 -1.93
C SER A 118 18.93 0.54 -0.93
N GLY A 119 19.06 1.28 0.17
CA GLY A 119 18.04 1.35 1.21
C GLY A 119 18.27 2.50 2.19
N TRP A 120 18.04 2.21 3.46
CA TRP A 120 18.16 3.14 4.57
C TRP A 120 19.18 2.64 5.59
N ALA A 121 19.84 3.58 6.26
CA ALA A 121 20.64 3.27 7.44
C ALA A 121 20.04 3.96 8.68
N ARG A 122 20.16 3.31 9.83
CA ARG A 122 19.86 3.89 11.14
C ARG A 122 21.11 3.84 11.98
N LEU A 123 21.47 4.97 12.58
CA LEU A 123 22.65 5.08 13.43
C LEU A 123 22.47 6.16 14.50
N PRO A 124 23.20 6.10 15.63
CA PRO A 124 23.15 7.15 16.64
C PRO A 124 23.46 8.52 16.05
N TRP A 125 22.69 9.54 16.41
CA TRP A 125 22.91 10.91 15.99
C TRP A 125 24.30 11.40 16.41
N SER A 126 24.78 10.99 17.58
CA SER A 126 26.13 11.29 18.06
C SER A 126 27.26 10.74 17.17
N ALA A 127 26.99 9.71 16.36
CA ALA A 127 27.93 9.20 15.36
C ALA A 127 27.87 9.96 14.03
N VAL A 128 26.78 10.70 13.78
CA VAL A 128 26.61 11.57 12.63
C VAL A 128 27.06 12.98 13.00
N GLY A 129 26.27 13.70 13.80
CA GLY A 129 26.48 15.12 14.10
C GLY A 129 26.56 15.98 12.84
N GLU A 130 26.87 17.26 13.01
CA GLU A 130 27.00 18.20 11.88
C GLU A 130 28.10 17.75 10.89
N ASP A 131 29.27 17.33 11.40
CA ASP A 131 30.39 16.87 10.56
C ASP A 131 30.03 15.60 9.75
N GLY A 132 29.25 14.68 10.31
CA GLY A 132 28.81 13.47 9.63
C GLY A 132 27.74 13.76 8.58
N GLU A 133 26.88 14.75 8.80
CA GLU A 133 25.94 15.22 7.77
C GLU A 133 26.67 15.74 6.53
N ASP A 134 27.71 16.56 6.72
CA ASP A 134 28.54 17.06 5.62
C ASP A 134 29.20 15.91 4.84
N ARG A 135 29.69 14.89 5.55
CA ARG A 135 30.27 13.68 4.93
C ARG A 135 29.22 12.90 4.13
N LEU A 136 28.03 12.67 4.69
CA LEU A 136 26.93 12.00 3.99
C LEU A 136 26.56 12.76 2.70
N ALA A 137 26.53 14.09 2.76
CA ALA A 137 26.20 14.94 1.62
C ALA A 137 27.18 14.76 0.45
N THR A 138 28.48 14.52 0.73
CA THR A 138 29.47 14.22 -0.34
C THR A 138 29.12 12.96 -1.14
N ALA A 139 28.33 12.05 -0.58
CA ALA A 139 27.85 10.83 -1.20
C ALA A 139 26.38 10.89 -1.66
N SER A 140 25.78 12.10 -1.70
CA SER A 140 24.35 12.32 -2.00
C SER A 140 23.40 11.59 -1.05
N VAL A 141 23.84 11.39 0.19
CA VAL A 141 23.04 10.84 1.29
C VAL A 141 22.69 11.97 2.24
N SER A 142 21.50 11.92 2.84
CA SER A 142 21.04 12.93 3.81
C SER A 142 20.42 12.27 5.02
N VAL A 143 20.51 12.93 6.17
CA VAL A 143 19.63 12.66 7.30
C VAL A 143 18.21 13.05 6.89
N ARG A 144 17.25 12.14 7.05
CA ARG A 144 15.84 12.35 6.68
C ARG A 144 15.01 12.76 7.88
N CYS A 145 15.25 12.11 9.00
CA CYS A 145 14.63 12.44 10.27
C CYS A 145 15.51 11.96 11.42
N LEU A 146 15.32 12.62 12.55
CA LEU A 146 15.77 12.17 13.85
C LEU A 146 14.58 11.57 14.59
N GLN A 147 14.81 10.46 15.28
CA GLN A 147 13.82 9.78 16.12
C GLN A 147 14.43 9.45 17.47
N ALA A 148 13.59 9.26 18.49
CA ALA A 148 14.02 8.66 19.74
C ALA A 148 14.42 7.18 19.52
N ALA A 149 15.14 6.58 20.48
CA ALA A 149 15.59 5.20 20.39
C ALA A 149 14.46 4.17 20.20
N ASP A 150 13.24 4.49 20.65
CA ASP A 150 12.04 3.65 20.46
C ASP A 150 11.30 3.90 19.13
N GLY A 151 11.82 4.79 18.28
CA GLY A 151 11.23 5.18 17.01
C GLY A 151 10.14 6.26 17.13
N SER A 152 9.89 6.79 18.32
CA SER A 152 8.96 7.91 18.51
C SER A 152 9.58 9.26 18.10
N LEU A 153 8.76 10.31 18.05
CA LEU A 153 9.24 11.66 17.78
C LEU A 153 10.14 12.14 18.92
N PRO A 154 11.27 12.80 18.62
CA PRO A 154 12.15 13.36 19.65
C PRO A 154 11.41 14.33 20.58
N GLY A 155 11.55 14.13 21.90
CA GLY A 155 11.16 15.13 22.90
C GLY A 155 12.17 16.28 22.98
N ALA A 156 11.75 17.43 23.52
CA ALA A 156 12.55 18.65 23.61
C ALA A 156 13.84 18.55 24.48
N SER A 157 14.06 17.42 25.15
CA SER A 157 15.20 17.20 26.06
C SER A 157 15.96 15.88 25.79
N GLN A 158 15.77 15.27 24.61
CA GLN A 158 16.30 13.93 24.29
C GLN A 158 17.45 13.96 23.27
N GLU A 159 18.20 15.07 23.16
CA GLU A 159 19.22 15.26 22.12
C GLU A 159 20.35 14.21 22.15
N ASP A 160 20.66 13.64 23.31
CA ASP A 160 21.82 12.75 23.50
C ASP A 160 21.60 11.31 23.01
N ASP A 161 20.34 10.86 22.87
CA ASP A 161 19.99 9.45 22.53
C ASP A 161 19.19 9.34 21.21
N LEU A 162 19.33 10.35 20.32
CA LEU A 162 18.64 10.34 19.04
C LEU A 162 19.25 9.33 18.07
N VAL A 163 18.40 8.76 17.22
CA VAL A 163 18.77 7.92 16.09
C VAL A 163 18.48 8.69 14.81
N ALA A 164 19.47 8.78 13.94
CA ALA A 164 19.33 9.34 12.60
C ALA A 164 18.89 8.25 11.62
N LEU A 165 17.85 8.52 10.85
CA LEU A 165 17.50 7.74 9.66
C LEU A 165 18.11 8.45 8.44
N VAL A 166 19.01 7.76 7.75
CA VAL A 166 19.77 8.31 6.62
C VAL A 166 19.46 7.52 5.35
N GLY A 167 19.40 8.24 4.23
CA GLY A 167 19.18 7.65 2.92
C GLY A 167 19.32 8.67 1.80
N ARG A 168 19.27 8.19 0.56
CA ARG A 168 19.26 9.05 -0.62
C ARG A 168 17.90 9.73 -0.76
N ALA A 169 17.91 11.03 -1.01
CA ALA A 169 16.70 11.76 -1.37
C ALA A 169 16.40 11.59 -2.86
N TYR A 170 15.12 11.66 -3.23
CA TYR A 170 14.66 11.71 -4.62
C TYR A 170 15.01 13.02 -5.30
#